data_AF-A0A7M7NSQ7-F1
#
_entry.id   AF-A0A7M7NSQ7-F1
#
_cell.length_a   1.000
_cell.length_b   1.000
_cell.length_c   1.000
_cell.angle_alpha   90.00
_cell.angle_beta   90.00
_cell.angle_gamma   90.00
#
_symmetry.space_group_name_H-M   'P 1'
#
loop_
_entity.id
_entity.type
_entity.pdbx_description
1 polymer ?
#
loop_
_entity_poly.entity_id
_entity_poly.type
_entity_poly.pdbx_seq_one_letter_code
_entity_poly.pdbx_strand_id
1 'polypeptide(L)'
;MAAPTNPADELGNREDVELAWAVKAYHHAETYFNLISSLDSTALRLTKHDDEIHQHFKHDFPDMKIDIIDPDDLKSDEAKKKWRVFCNHFDGTVEDFNYGTILRLNCTEDYSEKNSIFVTRVQFFAIEIARNRGGLNLALRKVSPKATENKEMKETLTNPDDAKTEEVAS
;
A
#
# COMPACT_ATOMS: atom_id res chain seq x y z
N MET A 1 -35.68 -1.48 -37.50
CA MET A 1 -34.75 -2.31 -36.71
C MET A 1 -34.19 -1.41 -35.63
N ALA A 2 -34.64 -1.57 -34.38
CA ALA A 2 -34.11 -0.82 -33.25
C ALA A 2 -32.83 -1.51 -32.76
N ALA A 3 -31.73 -0.75 -32.65
CA ALA A 3 -30.49 -1.25 -32.07
C ALA A 3 -30.73 -1.57 -30.57
N PRO A 4 -30.16 -2.66 -30.02
CA PRO A 4 -30.26 -2.94 -28.61
C PRO A 4 -29.55 -1.84 -27.83
N THR A 5 -30.30 -1.14 -26.98
CA THR A 5 -29.78 -0.23 -25.97
C THR A 5 -28.89 -1.03 -25.03
N ASN A 6 -27.62 -0.64 -24.93
CA ASN A 6 -26.67 -1.27 -24.02
C ASN A 6 -27.15 -1.01 -22.59
N PRO A 7 -27.32 -2.03 -21.73
CA PRO A 7 -27.78 -1.84 -20.34
C PRO A 7 -26.80 -1.05 -19.46
N ALA A 8 -25.61 -0.71 -20.00
CA ALA A 8 -24.62 0.14 -19.35
C ALA A 8 -24.96 1.64 -19.40
N ASP A 9 -25.74 2.10 -20.39
CA ASP A 9 -26.13 3.52 -20.52
C ASP A 9 -27.31 3.91 -19.60
N GLU A 10 -28.05 2.94 -19.06
CA GLU A 10 -29.17 3.17 -18.12
C GLU A 10 -28.73 3.29 -16.64
N LEU A 11 -27.48 2.92 -16.31
CA LEU A 11 -26.85 3.37 -15.06
C LEU A 11 -26.38 4.82 -15.26
N GLY A 12 -27.35 5.74 -15.35
CA GLY A 12 -27.09 7.16 -15.46
C GLY A 12 -26.05 7.59 -14.44
N ASN A 13 -25.13 8.44 -14.88
CA ASN A 13 -24.05 9.01 -14.10
C ASN A 13 -24.65 9.84 -12.94
N ARG A 14 -25.06 9.17 -11.86
CA ARG A 14 -25.69 9.83 -10.74
C ARG A 14 -24.58 10.39 -9.86
N GLU A 15 -24.52 11.71 -9.80
CA GLU A 15 -23.52 12.47 -9.04
C GLU A 15 -23.43 12.02 -7.57
N ASP A 16 -24.55 11.58 -6.97
CA ASP A 16 -24.60 11.01 -5.62
C ASP A 16 -23.83 9.67 -5.51
N VAL A 17 -23.88 8.83 -6.54
CA VAL A 17 -23.14 7.57 -6.61
C VAL A 17 -21.65 7.82 -6.78
N GLU A 18 -21.26 8.74 -7.66
CA GLU A 18 -19.86 9.13 -7.85
C GLU A 18 -19.28 9.76 -6.57
N LEU A 19 -20.05 10.62 -5.90
CA LEU A 19 -19.64 11.21 -4.63
C LEU A 19 -19.48 10.15 -3.54
N ALA A 20 -20.40 9.19 -3.44
CA ALA A 20 -20.30 8.09 -2.49
C ALA A 20 -19.05 7.22 -2.74
N TRP A 21 -18.71 6.98 -4.01
CA TRP A 21 -17.49 6.26 -4.39
C TRP A 21 -16.23 7.06 -4.04
N ALA A 22 -16.20 8.36 -4.32
CA ALA A 22 -15.07 9.22 -3.98
C ALA A 22 -14.83 9.27 -2.46
N VAL A 23 -15.90 9.43 -1.66
CA VAL A 23 -15.84 9.43 -0.20
C VAL A 23 -15.29 8.10 0.33
N LYS A 24 -15.78 6.97 -0.19
CA LYS A 24 -15.30 5.65 0.25
C LYS A 24 -13.85 5.38 -0.17
N ALA A 25 -13.44 5.82 -1.37
CA ALA A 25 -12.06 5.72 -1.82
C ALA A 25 -11.11 6.59 -0.97
N TYR A 26 -11.55 7.79 -0.58
CA TYR A 26 -10.82 8.67 0.35
C TYR A 26 -10.67 8.04 1.74
N HIS A 27 -11.75 7.53 2.33
CA HIS A 27 -11.67 6.85 3.63
C HIS A 27 -10.76 5.63 3.61
N HIS A 28 -10.75 4.86 2.51
CA HIS A 28 -9.83 3.76 2.32
C HIS A 28 -8.37 4.25 2.34
N ALA A 29 -8.06 5.31 1.58
CA ALA A 29 -6.73 5.92 1.53
C ALA A 29 -6.27 6.40 2.91
N GLU A 30 -7.12 7.14 3.62
CA GLU A 30 -6.83 7.65 4.96
C GLU A 30 -6.60 6.52 5.98
N THR A 31 -7.48 5.51 5.98
CA THR A 31 -7.36 4.36 6.88
C THR A 31 -6.05 3.62 6.64
N TYR A 32 -5.70 3.37 5.38
CA TYR A 32 -4.46 2.72 5.02
C TYR A 32 -3.23 3.56 5.38
N PHE A 33 -3.27 4.88 5.14
CA PHE A 33 -2.20 5.80 5.51
C PHE A 33 -1.91 5.78 7.01
N ASN A 34 -2.97 5.82 7.84
CA ASN A 34 -2.85 5.75 9.29
C ASN A 34 -2.22 4.44 9.75
N LEU A 35 -2.56 3.33 9.09
CA LEU A 35 -2.06 2.00 9.41
C LEU A 35 -0.54 1.90 9.21
N ILE A 36 -0.06 2.26 8.02
CA ILE A 36 1.38 2.17 7.70
C ILE A 36 2.23 3.25 8.36
N SER A 37 1.63 4.38 8.74
CA SER A 37 2.34 5.45 9.47
C SER A 37 2.43 5.16 10.98
N SER A 38 1.57 4.29 11.51
CA SER A 38 1.56 3.95 12.95
C SER A 38 2.24 2.62 13.25
N LEU A 39 2.18 1.65 12.35
CA LEU A 39 2.68 0.29 12.55
C LEU A 39 3.87 -0.03 11.64
N ASP A 40 4.53 -1.16 11.93
CA ASP A 40 5.47 -1.76 11.00
C ASP A 40 4.71 -2.38 9.83
N SER A 41 4.84 -1.80 8.64
CA SER A 41 4.11 -2.23 7.45
C SER A 41 4.64 -3.54 6.86
N THR A 42 5.84 -4.00 7.21
CA THR A 42 6.42 -5.24 6.63
C THR A 42 5.67 -6.51 7.03
N ALA A 43 5.04 -6.48 8.21
CA ALA A 43 4.23 -7.58 8.73
C ALA A 43 2.73 -7.42 8.42
N LEU A 44 2.34 -6.36 7.72
CA LEU A 44 0.94 -6.07 7.46
C LEU A 44 0.39 -6.98 6.36
N ARG A 45 -0.73 -7.65 6.64
CA ARG A 45 -1.53 -8.35 5.62
C ARG A 45 -2.74 -7.53 5.22
N LEU A 46 -2.91 -7.28 3.93
CA LEU A 46 -4.01 -6.48 3.38
C LEU A 46 -5.21 -7.35 3.01
N THR A 47 -4.96 -8.57 2.54
CA THR A 47 -5.97 -9.58 2.22
C THR A 47 -5.46 -10.99 2.52
N LYS A 48 -6.38 -11.95 2.55
CA LYS A 48 -6.07 -13.38 2.65
C LYS A 48 -5.27 -13.90 1.44
N HIS A 49 -5.32 -13.19 0.32
CA HIS A 49 -4.66 -13.52 -0.95
C HIS A 49 -3.33 -12.80 -1.18
N ASP A 50 -2.72 -12.19 -0.15
CA ASP A 50 -1.52 -11.35 -0.35
C ASP A 50 -0.37 -12.07 -1.05
N ASP A 51 -0.15 -13.34 -0.68
CA ASP A 51 0.94 -14.15 -1.25
C ASP A 51 0.73 -14.42 -2.74
N GLU A 52 -0.50 -14.76 -3.12
CA GLU A 52 -0.91 -15.02 -4.51
C GLU A 52 -0.82 -13.75 -5.36
N ILE A 53 -1.39 -12.64 -4.87
CA ILE A 53 -1.35 -11.34 -5.54
C ILE A 53 0.10 -10.89 -5.75
N HIS A 54 0.95 -10.99 -4.73
CA HIS A 54 2.34 -10.56 -4.82
C HIS A 54 3.15 -11.42 -5.80
N GLN A 55 2.92 -12.74 -5.82
CA GLN A 55 3.59 -13.64 -6.76
C GLN A 55 3.19 -13.34 -8.21
N HIS A 56 1.90 -13.21 -8.50
CA HIS A 56 1.41 -12.85 -9.83
C HIS A 56 1.92 -11.47 -10.26
N PHE A 57 1.92 -10.50 -9.34
CA PHE A 57 2.41 -9.15 -9.64
C PHE A 57 3.89 -9.16 -10.03
N LYS A 58 4.72 -9.90 -9.30
CA LYS A 58 6.16 -10.04 -9.60
C LYS A 58 6.42 -10.79 -10.92
N HIS A 59 5.53 -11.71 -11.31
CA HIS A 59 5.62 -12.43 -12.57
C HIS A 59 5.22 -11.54 -13.76
N ASP A 60 4.11 -10.83 -13.66
CA ASP A 60 3.53 -10.06 -14.77
C ASP A 60 4.19 -8.67 -14.94
N PHE A 61 4.72 -8.11 -13.86
CA PHE A 61 5.34 -6.78 -13.79
C PHE A 61 6.72 -6.80 -13.11
N PRO A 62 7.69 -7.62 -13.59
CA PRO A 62 8.98 -7.81 -12.92
C PRO A 62 9.82 -6.52 -12.86
N ASP A 63 9.71 -5.69 -13.89
CA ASP A 63 10.52 -4.47 -14.06
C ASP A 63 9.81 -3.19 -13.59
N MET A 64 8.58 -3.31 -13.08
CA MET A 64 7.81 -2.14 -12.66
C MET A 64 8.41 -1.54 -11.39
N LYS A 65 8.66 -0.23 -11.44
CA LYS A 65 9.06 0.53 -10.26
C LYS A 65 7.86 0.75 -9.35
N ILE A 66 8.08 0.51 -8.06
CA ILE A 66 7.04 0.61 -7.03
C ILE A 66 7.34 1.67 -5.98
N ASP A 67 8.53 2.26 -5.96
CA ASP A 67 8.88 3.39 -5.10
C ASP A 67 8.20 4.68 -5.60
N ILE A 68 8.52 5.07 -6.83
CA ILE A 68 7.92 6.18 -7.57
C ILE A 68 7.33 5.60 -8.85
N ILE A 69 6.01 5.57 -8.91
CA ILE A 69 5.27 5.01 -10.04
C ILE A 69 5.11 6.07 -11.12
N ASP A 70 5.42 5.71 -12.35
CA ASP A 70 5.03 6.50 -13.51
C ASP A 70 3.52 6.31 -13.77
N PRO A 71 2.71 7.38 -13.83
CA PRO A 71 1.29 7.28 -14.19
C PRO A 71 1.04 6.49 -15.49
N ASP A 72 1.97 6.49 -16.44
CA ASP A 72 1.85 5.76 -17.70
C ASP A 72 1.94 4.23 -17.54
N ASP A 73 2.60 3.73 -16.48
CA ASP A 73 2.60 2.31 -16.10
C ASP A 73 1.23 1.81 -15.64
N LEU A 74 0.29 2.73 -15.40
CA LEU A 74 -1.08 2.44 -14.99
C LEU A 74 -2.11 2.88 -16.05
N LYS A 75 -1.83 3.96 -16.78
CA LYS A 75 -2.81 4.65 -17.65
C LYS A 75 -2.57 4.48 -19.15
N SER A 76 -1.38 4.10 -19.61
CA SER A 76 -1.15 3.81 -21.03
C SER A 76 -2.07 2.70 -21.54
N ASP A 77 -2.34 2.66 -22.83
CA ASP A 77 -3.24 1.66 -23.40
C ASP A 77 -2.65 0.24 -23.28
N GLU A 78 -1.34 0.12 -23.36
CA GLU A 78 -0.59 -1.11 -23.13
C GLU A 78 -0.69 -1.54 -21.66
N ALA A 79 -0.47 -0.61 -20.72
CA ALA A 79 -0.61 -0.88 -19.29
C ALA A 79 -2.02 -1.31 -18.94
N LYS A 80 -3.04 -0.59 -19.41
CA LYS A 80 -4.46 -0.93 -19.19
C LYS A 80 -4.80 -2.34 -19.64
N LYS A 81 -4.28 -2.78 -20.80
CA LYS A 81 -4.48 -4.16 -21.29
C LYS A 81 -3.85 -5.18 -20.35
N LYS A 82 -2.61 -4.96 -19.91
CA LYS A 82 -1.92 -5.85 -18.95
C LYS A 82 -2.64 -5.89 -17.60
N TRP A 83 -2.94 -4.74 -17.04
CA TRP A 83 -3.67 -4.62 -15.77
C TRP A 83 -5.07 -5.22 -15.83
N ARG A 84 -5.75 -5.13 -16.97
CA ARG A 84 -7.06 -5.79 -17.15
C ARG A 84 -6.95 -7.30 -17.03
N VAL A 85 -5.94 -7.91 -17.67
CA VAL A 85 -5.68 -9.35 -17.55
C VAL A 85 -5.37 -9.71 -16.09
N PHE A 86 -4.48 -8.95 -15.45
CA PHE A 86 -4.12 -9.15 -14.05
C PHE A 86 -5.33 -9.03 -13.11
N CYS A 87 -6.12 -7.96 -13.20
CA CYS A 87 -7.28 -7.75 -12.34
C CYS A 87 -8.32 -8.86 -12.51
N ASN A 88 -8.61 -9.26 -13.75
CA ASN A 88 -9.62 -10.29 -14.02
C ASN A 88 -9.21 -11.68 -13.54
N HIS A 89 -7.91 -11.93 -13.32
CA HIS A 89 -7.45 -13.17 -12.70
C HIS A 89 -8.02 -13.35 -11.29
N PHE A 90 -8.26 -12.24 -10.58
CA PHE A 90 -8.77 -12.24 -9.20
C PHE A 90 -10.29 -12.09 -9.10
N ASP A 91 -11.00 -12.09 -10.24
CA ASP A 91 -12.46 -12.09 -10.25
C ASP A 91 -13.01 -13.35 -9.55
N GLY A 92 -13.97 -13.17 -8.65
CA GLY A 92 -14.50 -14.22 -7.77
C GLY A 92 -13.58 -14.67 -6.64
N THR A 93 -12.31 -14.24 -6.60
CA THR A 93 -11.33 -14.62 -5.57
C THR A 93 -11.12 -13.50 -4.56
N VAL A 94 -10.86 -12.29 -5.04
CA VAL A 94 -10.73 -11.09 -4.20
C VAL A 94 -12.07 -10.36 -4.16
N GLU A 95 -12.58 -10.13 -2.95
CA GLU A 95 -13.81 -9.38 -2.75
C GLU A 95 -13.65 -7.94 -3.25
N ASP A 96 -14.62 -7.49 -4.05
CA ASP A 96 -14.64 -6.17 -4.66
C ASP A 96 -13.35 -5.85 -5.45
N PHE A 97 -12.80 -6.84 -6.17
CA PHE A 97 -11.50 -6.75 -6.84
C PHE A 97 -11.34 -5.50 -7.74
N ASN A 98 -12.43 -5.09 -8.39
CA ASN A 98 -12.52 -3.97 -9.33
C ASN A 98 -12.96 -2.65 -8.67
N TYR A 99 -13.16 -2.62 -7.36
CA TYR A 99 -13.61 -1.42 -6.66
C TYR A 99 -12.55 -0.31 -6.69
N GLY A 100 -13.00 0.93 -6.86
CA GLY A 100 -12.15 2.11 -6.96
C GLY A 100 -11.47 2.49 -5.65
N THR A 101 -10.17 2.73 -5.69
CA THR A 101 -9.34 3.14 -4.55
C THR A 101 -8.31 4.18 -4.98
N ILE A 102 -7.63 4.80 -4.01
CA ILE A 102 -6.57 5.79 -4.27
C ILE A 102 -5.23 5.21 -3.85
N LEU A 103 -4.26 5.27 -4.77
CA LEU A 103 -2.88 4.84 -4.58
C LEU A 103 -1.95 6.04 -4.61
N ARG A 104 -0.86 5.97 -3.84
CA ARG A 104 0.21 6.97 -3.90
C ARG A 104 1.18 6.70 -5.05
N LEU A 105 1.58 7.73 -5.79
CA LEU A 105 2.60 7.58 -6.84
C LEU A 105 3.99 7.39 -6.22
N ASN A 106 4.38 8.29 -5.32
CA ASN A 106 5.55 8.20 -4.46
C ASN A 106 5.15 7.63 -3.08
N CYS A 107 5.75 6.50 -2.70
CA CYS A 107 5.47 5.83 -1.44
C CYS A 107 6.00 6.56 -0.19
N THR A 108 6.93 7.51 -0.34
CA THR A 108 7.52 8.24 0.81
C THR A 108 6.78 9.53 1.15
N GLU A 109 5.77 9.90 0.36
CA GLU A 109 5.01 11.14 0.51
C GLU A 109 3.57 10.84 0.98
N ASP A 110 2.87 11.88 1.46
CA ASP A 110 1.45 11.79 1.80
C ASP A 110 0.56 11.82 0.55
N TYR A 111 -0.72 11.48 0.70
CA TYR A 111 -1.73 11.70 -0.33
C TYR A 111 -1.88 13.20 -0.63
N SER A 112 -1.71 13.55 -1.89
CA SER A 112 -1.95 14.90 -2.42
C SER A 112 -2.51 14.80 -3.83
N GLU A 113 -3.03 15.88 -4.39
CA GLU A 113 -3.53 15.91 -5.77
C GLU A 113 -2.49 15.40 -6.78
N LYS A 114 -1.20 15.73 -6.56
CA LYS A 114 -0.10 15.34 -7.45
C LYS A 114 0.46 13.95 -7.15
N ASN A 115 0.29 13.47 -5.93
CA ASN A 115 0.82 12.17 -5.48
C ASN A 115 -0.25 11.07 -5.45
N SER A 116 -1.46 11.32 -5.95
CA SER A 116 -2.58 10.38 -5.87
C SER A 116 -3.05 9.96 -7.26
N ILE A 117 -3.35 8.67 -7.41
CA ILE A 117 -3.93 8.11 -8.63
C ILE A 117 -5.06 7.15 -8.27
N PHE A 118 -6.14 7.22 -9.05
CA PHE A 118 -7.25 6.29 -8.92
C PHE A 118 -6.90 4.96 -9.58
N VAL A 119 -7.08 3.86 -8.84
CA VAL A 119 -6.78 2.49 -9.26
C VAL A 119 -7.84 1.53 -8.73
N THR A 120 -7.91 0.32 -9.27
CA THR A 120 -8.74 -0.73 -8.68
C THR A 120 -8.12 -1.27 -7.40
N ARG A 121 -8.94 -1.89 -6.55
CA ARG A 121 -8.52 -2.50 -5.29
C ARG A 121 -7.40 -3.53 -5.49
N VAL A 122 -7.48 -4.37 -6.52
CA VAL A 122 -6.43 -5.36 -6.81
C VAL A 122 -5.14 -4.72 -7.29
N GLN A 123 -5.19 -3.65 -8.08
CA GLN A 123 -4.00 -2.86 -8.42
C GLN A 123 -3.35 -2.26 -7.16
N PHE A 124 -4.18 -1.68 -6.28
CA PHE A 124 -3.72 -1.18 -4.99
C PHE A 124 -3.03 -2.26 -4.18
N PHE A 125 -3.65 -3.45 -4.01
CA PHE A 125 -3.04 -4.54 -3.27
C PHE A 125 -1.72 -5.01 -3.89
N ALA A 126 -1.67 -5.22 -5.20
CA ALA A 126 -0.45 -5.68 -5.88
C ALA A 126 0.75 -4.78 -5.55
N ILE A 127 0.55 -3.47 -5.63
CA ILE A 127 1.60 -2.48 -5.44
C ILE A 127 1.91 -2.28 -3.95
N GLU A 128 0.89 -2.12 -3.11
CA GLU A 128 1.09 -1.83 -1.68
C GLU A 128 1.60 -3.05 -0.90
N ILE A 129 1.22 -4.27 -1.28
CA ILE A 129 1.83 -5.48 -0.71
C ILE A 129 3.32 -5.52 -1.06
N ALA A 130 3.68 -5.23 -2.31
CA ALA A 130 5.08 -5.20 -2.72
C ALA A 130 5.88 -4.11 -1.98
N ARG A 131 5.29 -2.92 -1.78
CA ARG A 131 5.89 -1.83 -0.98
C ARG A 131 6.07 -2.20 0.48
N ASN A 132 5.06 -2.81 1.09
CA ASN A 132 5.06 -3.24 2.48
C ASN A 132 6.14 -4.30 2.71
N ARG A 133 6.13 -5.38 1.90
CA ARG A 133 7.14 -6.45 1.99
C ARG A 133 8.55 -5.96 1.69
N GLY A 134 8.69 -5.00 0.78
CA GLY A 134 9.97 -4.36 0.46
C GLY A 134 10.42 -3.31 1.48
N GLY A 135 9.62 -3.00 2.51
CA GLY A 135 9.93 -2.00 3.53
C GLY A 135 9.89 -0.55 3.04
N LEU A 136 9.40 -0.30 1.81
CA LEU A 136 9.37 1.04 1.21
C LEU A 136 8.44 2.01 1.98
N ASN A 137 7.34 1.47 2.52
CA ASN A 137 6.40 2.24 3.33
C ASN A 137 6.90 2.51 4.76
N LEU A 138 8.02 1.92 5.20
CA LEU A 138 8.56 2.18 6.54
C LEU A 138 9.00 3.63 6.74
N ALA A 139 9.36 4.33 5.65
CA ALA A 139 9.73 5.74 5.68
C ALA A 139 8.61 6.64 6.22
N LEU A 140 7.35 6.22 6.11
CA LEU A 140 6.18 6.95 6.61
C LEU A 140 5.89 6.70 8.09
N ARG A 141 6.57 5.73 8.71
CA ARG A 141 6.31 5.37 10.11
C ARG A 141 6.75 6.49 11.04
N LYS A 142 5.77 7.07 11.75
CA LYS A 142 5.99 8.06 12.80
C LYS A 142 6.39 7.32 14.07
N VAL A 143 7.70 7.18 14.28
CA VAL A 143 8.20 6.61 15.55
C VAL A 143 7.90 7.61 16.66
N SER A 144 6.96 7.27 17.54
CA SER A 144 6.75 8.05 18.76
C SER A 144 8.00 7.96 19.64
N PRO A 145 8.54 9.08 20.18
CA PRO A 145 9.77 9.09 20.97
C PRO A 145 9.78 8.14 22.19
N LYS A 146 8.60 7.76 22.68
CA LYS A 146 8.42 6.94 23.89
C LYS A 146 8.90 5.48 23.78
N ALA A 147 9.22 4.99 22.58
CA ALA A 147 9.74 3.64 22.40
C ALA A 147 11.28 3.54 22.50
N THR A 148 11.99 4.65 22.28
CA THR A 148 13.47 4.67 22.28
C THR A 148 14.02 4.68 23.71
N GLU A 149 13.37 5.38 24.65
CA GLU A 149 13.79 5.44 26.07
C GLU A 149 13.82 4.06 26.74
N ASN A 150 12.87 3.16 26.39
CA ASN A 150 12.83 1.81 26.96
C ASN A 150 13.90 0.85 26.40
N LYS A 151 14.58 1.22 25.30
CA LYS A 151 15.66 0.41 24.73
C LYS A 151 17.01 0.80 25.34
N GLU A 152 17.27 2.10 25.51
CA GLU A 152 18.49 2.61 26.15
C GLU A 152 18.57 2.24 27.65
N MET A 153 17.43 2.19 28.37
CA MET A 153 17.40 1.73 29.77
C MET A 153 17.63 0.21 29.94
N LYS A 154 17.47 -0.61 28.89
CA LYS A 154 17.75 -2.06 28.99
C LYS A 154 19.20 -2.41 28.64
N GLU A 155 19.84 -1.66 27.74
CA GLU A 155 21.27 -1.82 27.43
C GLU A 155 22.17 -1.31 28.56
N THR A 156 21.76 -0.30 29.33
CA THR A 156 22.55 0.20 30.48
C THR A 156 22.50 -0.70 31.71
N LEU A 157 21.51 -1.59 31.85
CA LEU A 157 21.42 -2.54 32.97
C LEU A 157 22.04 -3.92 32.70
N THR A 158 22.71 -4.13 31.56
CA THR A 158 23.26 -5.45 31.17
C THR A 158 24.78 -5.50 30.98
N ASN A 159 25.55 -4.46 31.33
CA ASN A 159 27.02 -4.52 31.40
C ASN A 159 27.51 -4.66 32.86
N PRO A 160 27.85 -5.88 33.34
CA PRO A 160 28.44 -6.09 34.65
C PRO A 160 29.99 -6.06 34.70
N ASP A 161 30.69 -5.44 33.74
CA ASP A 161 32.16 -5.62 33.61
C ASP A 161 33.08 -4.45 34.03
N ASP A 162 32.57 -3.35 34.59
CA ASP A 162 33.44 -2.25 35.09
C ASP A 162 33.54 -2.18 36.62
N ALA A 163 33.90 -3.29 37.26
CA ALA A 163 34.21 -3.30 38.69
C ALA A 163 35.42 -4.18 39.05
N LYS A 164 36.54 -4.06 38.32
CA LYS A 164 37.85 -4.48 38.81
C LYS A 164 38.96 -3.62 38.25
N THR A 165 39.45 -2.68 39.07
CA THR A 165 40.88 -2.38 39.26
C THR A 165 41.00 -1.26 40.29
N GLU A 166 41.42 -1.59 41.51
CA GLU A 166 42.40 -0.81 42.28
C GLU A 166 42.64 -1.53 43.62
N GLU A 167 43.60 -2.45 43.62
CA GLU A 167 44.36 -2.78 44.83
C GLU A 167 45.80 -3.07 44.41
N VAL A 168 46.62 -2.02 44.40
CA VAL A 168 48.08 -2.08 44.59
C VAL A 168 48.61 -0.66 44.77
N ALA A 169 49.03 -0.31 45.99
CA ALA A 169 50.35 0.27 46.25
C ALA A 169 50.55 0.62 47.74
N SER A 170 51.47 -0.14 48.34
CA SER A 170 52.46 0.20 49.38
C SER A 170 52.01 0.75 50.74
#